data_AF-A0A523M1M8-F1
#
_entry.id   AF-A0A523M1M8-F1
#
_cell.length_a   1.000
_cell.length_b   1.000
_cell.length_c   1.000
_cell.angle_alpha   90.00
_cell.angle_beta   90.00
_cell.angle_gamma   90.00
#
_symmetry.space_group_name_H-M   'P 1'
#
loop_
_entity.id
_entity.type
_entity.pdbx_description
1 polymer ?
#
loop_
_entity_poly.entity_id
_entity_poly.type
_entity_poly.pdbx_seq_one_letter_code
_entity_poly.pdbx_strand_id
1 'polypeptide(L)' 'MARARGGLYDLVMTEVERPLLEAVMGHVDDNQTRAAELLGLSRGTLHKKLKQHGLLEL' A
#
# COMPACT_ATOMS: atom_id res chain seq x y z
N MET A 1 3.62 -27.65 4.73
CA MET A 1 2.31 -27.91 4.09
C MET A 1 1.22 -27.22 4.87
N ALA A 2 0.57 -26.25 4.21
CA ALA A 2 -0.59 -25.43 4.56
C ALA A 2 -1.11 -25.42 6.02
N ARG A 3 -0.96 -24.27 6.69
CA ARG A 3 -1.87 -23.88 7.79
C ARG A 3 -2.81 -22.79 7.28
N ALA A 4 -3.69 -23.15 6.36
CA ALA A 4 -4.74 -22.26 5.90
C ALA A 4 -5.95 -22.36 6.86
N ARG A 5 -6.07 -21.40 7.78
CA ARG A 5 -7.36 -20.89 8.29
C ARG A 5 -7.16 -19.43 8.73
N GLY A 6 -7.52 -18.48 7.86
CA GLY A 6 -7.64 -17.05 8.20
C GLY A 6 -6.81 -16.06 7.37
N GLY A 7 -5.69 -16.46 6.77
CA GLY A 7 -4.73 -15.51 6.17
C GLY A 7 -4.80 -15.28 4.65
N LEU A 8 -5.78 -15.87 3.94
CA LEU A 8 -5.88 -15.67 2.49
C LEU A 8 -6.17 -14.21 2.13
N TYR A 9 -7.02 -13.55 2.92
CA TYR A 9 -7.30 -12.13 2.74
C TYR A 9 -6.02 -11.31 2.89
N ASP A 10 -5.27 -11.51 3.98
CA ASP A 10 -4.03 -10.76 4.22
C ASP A 10 -2.96 -11.06 3.17
N LEU A 11 -2.84 -12.31 2.72
CA LEU A 11 -1.95 -12.70 1.63
C LEU A 11 -2.30 -11.94 0.35
N VAL A 12 -3.56 -12.05 -0.10
CA VAL A 12 -4.01 -11.37 -1.33
C VAL A 12 -3.85 -9.86 -1.19
N MET A 13 -4.21 -9.30 -0.04
CA MET A 13 -4.13 -7.86 0.17
C MET A 13 -2.69 -7.38 0.16
N THR A 14 -1.74 -8.13 0.72
CA THR A 14 -0.32 -7.77 0.69
C THR A 14 0.23 -7.80 -0.73
N GLU A 15 -0.07 -8.86 -1.49
CA GLU A 15 0.40 -9.02 -2.87
C GLU A 15 -0.18 -7.97 -3.84
N VAL A 16 -1.39 -7.48 -3.59
CA VAL A 16 -2.05 -6.48 -4.44
C VAL A 16 -1.72 -5.06 -4.01
N GLU A 17 -1.69 -4.79 -2.72
CA GLU A 17 -1.59 -3.42 -2.20
C GLU A 17 -0.18 -2.83 -2.42
N ARG A 18 0.89 -3.60 -2.22
CA ARG A 18 2.26 -3.12 -2.45
C ARG A 18 2.49 -2.62 -3.89
N PRO A 19 2.24 -3.40 -4.96
CA PRO A 19 2.44 -2.93 -6.33
C PRO A 19 1.47 -1.81 -6.71
N LEU A 20 0.25 -1.77 -6.17
CA LEU A 20 -0.67 -0.64 -6.36
C LEU A 20 -0.06 0.66 -5.82
N LEU A 21 0.48 0.62 -4.60
CA LEU A 21 1.12 1.79 -3.97
C LEU A 21 2.36 2.24 -4.74
N GLU A 22 3.23 1.31 -5.16
CA GLU A 22 4.40 1.62 -6.01
C GLU A 22 4.00 2.28 -7.33
N ALA A 23 2.98 1.73 -8.01
CA ALA A 23 2.52 2.26 -9.28
C ALA A 23 1.93 3.67 -9.14
N VAL A 24 1.12 3.93 -8.11
CA VAL A 24 0.55 5.27 -7.89
C VAL A 24 1.62 6.26 -7.46
N MET A 25 2.53 5.89 -6.55
CA MET A 25 3.62 6.77 -6.12
C MET A 25 4.53 7.14 -7.28
N GLY A 26 4.89 6.18 -8.14
CA GLY A 26 5.62 6.46 -9.37
C GLY A 26 4.85 7.32 -10.36
N HIS A 27 3.52 7.18 -10.45
CA HIS A 27 2.69 8.01 -11.33
C HIS A 27 2.60 9.49 -10.88
N VAL A 28 2.79 9.77 -9.59
CA VAL A 28 2.69 11.13 -9.03
C VAL A 28 4.03 11.71 -8.59
N ASP A 29 5.15 11.12 -9.04
CA ASP A 29 6.51 11.52 -8.66
C ASP A 29 6.69 11.63 -7.14
N ASP A 30 6.27 10.59 -6.42
CA ASP A 30 6.32 10.46 -4.95
C ASP A 30 5.52 11.51 -4.15
N ASN A 31 4.64 12.28 -4.80
CA ASN A 31 3.76 13.21 -4.11
C ASN A 31 2.62 12.49 -3.36
N GLN A 32 2.83 12.23 -2.07
CA GLN A 32 1.86 11.53 -1.23
C GLN A 32 0.47 12.20 -1.14
N THR A 33 0.38 13.53 -1.22
CA THR A 33 -0.93 14.20 -1.19
C THR A 33 -1.73 13.84 -2.45
N ARG A 34 -1.10 13.92 -3.62
CA ARG A 34 -1.74 13.54 -4.89
C ARG A 34 -2.04 12.05 -4.97
N ALA A 35 -1.14 11.19 -4.49
CA ALA A 35 -1.39 9.74 -4.41
C ALA A 35 -2.60 9.42 -3.50
N ALA A 36 -2.71 10.10 -2.36
CA ALA A 36 -3.82 9.89 -1.43
C ALA A 36 -5.16 10.32 -2.05
N GLU A 37 -5.20 11.45 -2.76
CA GLU A 37 -6.35 11.89 -3.53
C GLU A 37 -6.76 10.87 -4.61
N LEU A 38 -5.80 10.39 -5.41
CA LEU A 38 -6.05 9.39 -6.47
C LEU A 38 -6.58 8.05 -5.92
N LEU A 39 -6.07 7.61 -4.77
CA LEU A 39 -6.48 6.36 -4.12
C LEU A 39 -7.76 6.52 -3.27
N GLY A 40 -8.29 7.74 -3.11
CA GLY A 40 -9.42 8.00 -2.23
C GLY A 40 -9.11 7.76 -0.74
N LEU A 41 -7.86 7.99 -0.33
CA LEU A 41 -7.37 7.78 1.04
C LEU A 41 -7.08 9.12 1.72
N SER A 42 -7.10 9.13 3.06
CA SER A 42 -6.45 10.21 3.79
C SER A 42 -4.93 10.11 3.61
N ARG A 43 -4.22 11.26 3.58
CA ARG A 43 -2.75 11.28 3.56
C ARG A 43 -2.14 10.47 4.70
N GLY A 44 -2.75 10.54 5.90
CA GLY A 44 -2.30 9.77 7.07
C GLY A 44 -2.45 8.25 6.89
N THR A 45 -3.51 7.81 6.22
CA THR A 45 -3.72 6.40 5.88
C THR A 45 -2.70 5.93 4.86
N LEU A 46 -2.48 6.70 3.79
CA LEU A 46 -1.48 6.39 2.77
C LEU A 46 -0.09 6.26 3.40
N HIS A 47 0.33 7.24 4.22
CA HIS A 47 1.63 7.23 4.90
C HIS A 47 1.85 5.96 5.72
N LYS A 48 0.84 5.52 6.49
CA LYS A 48 0.91 4.28 7.26
C LYS A 48 1.07 3.05 6.36
N LYS A 49 0.32 2.99 5.25
CA LYS A 49 0.40 1.88 4.29
C LYS A 49 1.76 1.82 3.60
N LEU A 50 2.30 2.96 3.18
CA LEU A 50 3.64 3.04 2.60
C LEU A 50 4.71 2.55 3.59
N LYS A 51 4.64 2.93 4.88
CA LYS A 51 5.52 2.37 5.92
C LYS A 51 5.33 0.87 6.11
N GLN A 52 4.08 0.38 6.17
CA GLN A 52 3.77 -1.04 6.34
C GLN A 52 4.35 -1.91 5.21
N HIS A 53 4.37 -1.39 3.98
CA HIS A 53 4.87 -2.09 2.79
C HIS A 53 6.36 -1.81 2.47
N GLY A 54 7.07 -1.10 3.35
CA GLY A 54 8.49 -0.79 3.18
C GLY A 54 8.80 0.18 2.03
N LEU A 55 7.85 1.06 1.71
CA LEU A 55 7.95 2.07 0.63
C LEU A 55 8.29 3.47 1.15
N LEU A 56 8.47 3.62 2.47
CA LEU A 56 8.97 4.82 3.11
C LEU A 56 9.98 4.38 4.18
N GLU A 57 11.19 4.93 4.11
CA GLU A 57 12.18 4.81 5.17
C GLU A 57 11.66 5.45 6.48
N LEU A 58 12.19 4.99 7.62
CA LEU A 58 11.69 5.35 8.96
C LEU A 58 11.83 6.83 9.29
#